data_AF-A0A2T2SAZ3-F1
#
_entry.id   AF-A0A2T2SAZ3-F1
#
_cell.length_a   1.000
_cell.length_b   1.000
_cell.length_c   1.000
_cell.angle_alpha   90.00
_cell.angle_beta   90.00
_cell.angle_gamma   90.00
#
_symmetry.space_group_name_H-M   'P 1'
#
loop_
_entity.id
_entity.type
_entity.pdbx_description
1 polymer ?
#
loop_
_entity_poly.entity_id
_entity_poly.type
_entity_poly.pdbx_seq_one_letter_code
_entity_poly.pdbx_strand_id
1 'polypeptide(L)'
;MMPDESSAYPHPSDFEVKRPTYHEDEDGFVTATISISPFSVEGESSTKAGARRAAIYEASKTYASYHPDYNEDNPFPEHFVDRQGTEWERLPPFERSTYGDYRFTDDLGEEDYVDIETMLMWDVRPDEIMDDETDE
;
A
#
# COMPACT_ATOMS: atom_id res chain seq x y z
N MET A 1 -22.13 -2.21 -6.45
CA MET A 1 -21.98 -0.74 -6.51
C MET A 1 -21.56 -0.43 -7.94
N MET A 2 -22.32 0.39 -8.68
CA MET A 2 -21.91 0.79 -10.03
C MET A 2 -20.73 1.77 -9.88
N PRO A 3 -19.66 1.66 -10.68
CA PRO A 3 -18.64 2.70 -10.71
C PRO A 3 -19.30 4.03 -11.08
N ASP A 4 -18.86 5.12 -10.48
CA ASP A 4 -19.35 6.45 -10.83
C ASP A 4 -18.92 6.76 -12.27
N GLU A 5 -19.82 6.49 -13.22
CA GLU A 5 -19.57 6.61 -14.67
C GLU A 5 -19.26 8.07 -15.09
N SER A 6 -19.26 9.04 -14.16
CA SER A 6 -18.95 10.45 -14.42
C SER A 6 -17.51 10.88 -14.09
N SER A 7 -16.67 9.98 -13.55
CA SER A 7 -15.29 10.37 -13.24
C SER A 7 -14.44 10.56 -14.49
N ALA A 8 -13.73 11.69 -14.55
CA ALA A 8 -12.67 11.88 -15.53
C ALA A 8 -11.40 11.09 -15.18
N TYR A 9 -11.24 10.67 -13.93
CA TYR A 9 -10.08 9.92 -13.45
C TYR A 9 -10.36 8.41 -13.46
N PRO A 10 -9.43 7.55 -13.95
CA PRO A 10 -9.65 6.10 -14.00
C PRO A 10 -9.81 5.50 -12.61
N HIS A 11 -10.61 4.43 -12.50
CA HIS A 11 -10.74 3.72 -11.23
C HIS A 11 -9.40 3.06 -10.86
N PRO A 12 -9.04 2.90 -9.58
CA PRO A 12 -7.77 2.26 -9.18
C PRO A 12 -7.57 0.87 -9.80
N SER A 13 -8.64 0.09 -9.93
CA SER A 13 -8.63 -1.22 -10.61
C SER A 13 -8.28 -1.13 -12.11
N ASP A 14 -8.48 0.01 -12.76
CA ASP A 14 -8.01 0.21 -14.15
C ASP A 14 -6.48 0.25 -14.21
N PHE A 15 -5.81 0.78 -13.17
CA PHE A 15 -4.35 0.79 -13.05
C PHE A 15 -3.81 -0.60 -12.69
N GLU A 16 -4.53 -1.39 -11.90
CA GLU A 16 -4.11 -2.76 -11.55
C GLU A 16 -3.89 -3.65 -12.79
N VAL A 17 -4.73 -3.52 -13.81
CA VAL A 17 -4.61 -4.34 -15.03
C VAL A 17 -3.53 -3.83 -16.00
N LYS A 18 -2.89 -2.71 -15.71
CA LYS A 18 -1.81 -2.16 -16.54
C LYS A 18 -0.45 -2.70 -16.11
N ARG A 19 0.44 -2.80 -17.10
CA ARG A 19 1.83 -3.16 -16.88
C ARG A 19 2.62 -1.91 -16.45
N PRO A 20 3.30 -1.93 -15.30
CA PRO A 20 4.16 -0.82 -14.89
C PRO A 20 5.45 -0.77 -15.72
N THR A 21 6.01 0.43 -15.84
CA THR A 21 7.41 0.65 -16.16
C THR A 21 8.19 0.80 -14.87
N TYR A 22 9.41 0.29 -14.81
CA TYR A 22 10.23 0.32 -13.60
C TYR A 22 11.50 1.12 -13.83
N HIS A 23 11.86 1.93 -12.84
CA HIS A 23 13.14 2.60 -12.72
C HIS A 23 13.76 2.19 -11.37
N GLU A 24 15.07 2.00 -11.32
CA GLU A 24 15.82 1.71 -10.09
C GLU A 24 16.78 2.87 -9.88
N ASP A 25 16.79 3.44 -8.68
CA ASP A 25 17.66 4.57 -8.35
C ASP A 25 19.02 4.12 -7.78
N GLU A 26 19.87 5.08 -7.43
CA GLU A 26 21.22 4.82 -6.90
C GLU A 26 21.20 4.23 -5.49
N ASP A 27 20.10 4.40 -4.74
CA ASP A 27 19.90 3.92 -3.38
C ASP A 27 19.29 2.50 -3.34
N GLY A 28 18.93 1.96 -4.51
CA GLY A 28 18.39 0.61 -4.68
C GLY A 28 16.86 0.54 -4.52
N PHE A 29 16.17 1.67 -4.47
CA PHE A 29 14.72 1.70 -4.53
C PHE A 29 14.23 1.58 -5.97
N VAL A 30 13.06 0.99 -6.11
CA VAL A 30 12.39 0.77 -7.37
C VAL A 30 11.16 1.68 -7.43
N THR A 31 11.10 2.53 -8.44
CA THR A 31 9.89 3.31 -8.78
C THR A 31 9.11 2.57 -9.87
N ALA A 32 7.83 2.31 -9.63
CA ALA A 32 6.90 1.77 -10.61
C ALA A 32 5.98 2.89 -11.13
N THR A 33 6.01 3.14 -12.44
CA THR A 33 5.12 4.09 -13.11
C THR A 33 4.04 3.32 -13.88
N ILE A 34 2.76 3.57 -13.58
CA ILE A 34 1.61 2.99 -14.29
C ILE A 34 0.88 4.11 -15.02
N SER A 35 0.68 3.97 -16.34
CA SER A 35 0.11 5.03 -17.17
C SER A 35 -1.21 4.60 -17.84
N ILE A 36 -2.20 5.47 -17.73
CA ILE A 36 -3.47 5.42 -18.46
C ILE A 36 -3.72 6.82 -19.00
N SER A 37 -3.31 7.09 -20.25
CA SER A 37 -3.31 8.45 -20.79
C SER A 37 -4.65 9.16 -20.61
N PRO A 38 -4.65 10.42 -20.12
CA PRO A 38 -3.48 11.28 -19.83
C PRO A 38 -2.86 11.10 -18.44
N PHE A 39 -3.35 10.17 -17.63
CA PHE A 39 -2.97 9.97 -16.23
C PHE A 39 -1.79 9.03 -16.06
N SER A 40 -1.05 9.23 -14.98
CA SER A 40 -0.03 8.31 -14.49
C SER A 40 0.01 8.33 -12.98
N VAL A 41 0.39 7.21 -12.39
CA VAL A 41 0.65 7.07 -10.96
C VAL A 41 2.01 6.43 -10.77
N GLU A 42 2.66 6.81 -9.68
CA GLU A 42 3.99 6.36 -9.33
C GLU A 42 3.98 5.84 -7.91
N GLY A 43 4.79 4.82 -7.66
CA GLY A 43 5.00 4.29 -6.32
C GLY A 43 6.40 3.75 -6.20
N GLU A 44 7.02 4.00 -5.06
CA GLU A 44 8.39 3.62 -4.77
C GLU A 44 8.43 2.54 -3.69
N SER A 45 9.36 1.60 -3.82
CA SER A 45 9.56 0.54 -2.83
C SER A 45 10.90 -0.16 -3.00
N SER A 46 11.33 -0.87 -1.97
CA SER A 46 12.51 -1.75 -2.00
C SER A 46 12.40 -2.90 -3.02
N THR A 47 11.20 -3.22 -3.52
CA THR A 47 11.01 -4.25 -4.55
C THR A 47 10.07 -3.81 -5.68
N LYS A 48 10.20 -4.43 -6.87
CA LYS A 48 9.27 -4.21 -8.01
C LYS A 48 7.81 -4.53 -7.68
N ALA A 49 7.58 -5.54 -6.84
CA ALA A 49 6.23 -5.91 -6.43
C ALA A 49 5.67 -4.87 -5.46
N GLY A 50 6.45 -4.45 -4.47
CA GLY A 50 6.09 -3.37 -3.54
C GLY A 50 5.83 -2.06 -4.27
N ALA A 51 6.68 -1.67 -5.22
CA ALA A 51 6.56 -0.42 -5.97
C ALA A 51 5.25 -0.38 -6.77
N ARG A 52 4.84 -1.52 -7.34
CA ARG A 52 3.53 -1.65 -8.00
C ARG A 52 2.38 -1.51 -7.00
N ARG A 53 2.47 -2.09 -5.80
CA ARG A 53 1.44 -1.91 -4.75
C ARG A 53 1.35 -0.46 -4.31
N ALA A 54 2.49 0.20 -4.11
CA ALA A 54 2.57 1.63 -3.81
C ALA A 54 1.90 2.48 -4.89
N ALA A 55 2.15 2.20 -6.17
CA ALA A 55 1.53 2.94 -7.27
C ALA A 55 0.00 2.75 -7.35
N ILE A 56 -0.50 1.55 -7.01
CA ILE A 56 -1.95 1.28 -6.94
C ILE A 56 -2.59 1.99 -5.75
N TYR A 57 -1.91 2.01 -4.60
CA TYR A 57 -2.36 2.77 -3.43
C TYR A 57 -2.42 4.28 -3.75
N GLU A 58 -1.43 4.81 -4.46
CA GLU A 58 -1.45 6.20 -4.93
C GLU A 58 -2.62 6.49 -5.89
N ALA A 59 -2.95 5.54 -6.77
CA ALA A 59 -4.15 5.63 -7.60
C ALA A 59 -5.44 5.67 -6.75
N SER A 60 -5.51 4.86 -5.68
CA SER A 60 -6.63 4.83 -4.75
C SER A 60 -6.82 6.16 -4.02
N LYS A 61 -5.73 6.73 -3.47
CA LYS A 61 -5.73 8.07 -2.86
C LYS A 61 -6.16 9.15 -3.84
N THR A 62 -5.57 9.13 -5.03
CA THR A 62 -5.89 10.11 -6.07
C THR A 62 -7.37 10.03 -6.45
N TYR A 63 -7.90 8.82 -6.64
CA TYR A 63 -9.32 8.61 -6.91
C TYR A 63 -10.21 9.10 -5.74
N ALA A 64 -9.86 8.77 -4.49
CA ALA A 64 -10.59 9.21 -3.29
C ALA A 64 -10.69 10.75 -3.21
N SER A 65 -9.63 11.47 -3.60
CA SER A 65 -9.63 12.94 -3.61
C SER A 65 -10.70 13.57 -4.53
N TYR A 66 -11.11 12.85 -5.57
CA TYR A 66 -12.18 13.27 -6.50
C TYR A 66 -13.56 12.69 -6.16
N HIS A 67 -13.62 11.65 -5.33
CA HIS A 67 -14.85 10.94 -4.99
C HIS A 67 -14.97 10.82 -3.47
N PRO A 68 -15.64 11.77 -2.79
CA PRO A 68 -15.76 11.77 -1.33
C PRO A 68 -16.42 10.52 -0.74
N ASP A 69 -17.24 9.81 -1.53
CA ASP A 69 -17.89 8.57 -1.12
C ASP A 69 -17.02 7.32 -1.36
N TYR A 70 -15.88 7.46 -2.05
CA TYR A 70 -14.93 6.38 -2.23
C TYR A 70 -14.08 6.23 -0.97
N ASN A 71 -14.19 5.06 -0.34
CA ASN A 71 -13.35 4.71 0.78
C ASN A 71 -12.05 4.13 0.25
N GLU A 72 -10.95 4.82 0.52
CA GLU A 72 -9.61 4.33 0.23
C GLU A 72 -9.36 2.98 0.93
N ASP A 73 -8.97 1.97 0.15
CA ASP A 73 -8.64 0.66 0.70
C ASP A 73 -7.26 0.71 1.36
N ASN A 74 -7.20 0.31 2.64
CA ASN A 74 -5.93 0.19 3.35
C ASN A 74 -5.28 -1.14 2.90
N PRO A 75 -4.07 -1.11 2.32
CA PRO A 75 -3.42 -2.32 1.80
C PRO A 75 -3.01 -3.30 2.90
N PHE A 76 -3.14 -2.93 4.17
CA PHE A 76 -2.74 -3.71 5.33
C PHE A 76 -3.94 -4.04 6.25
N PRO A 77 -3.99 -5.25 6.83
CA PRO A 77 -4.94 -5.61 7.88
C PRO A 77 -4.77 -4.75 9.14
N GLU A 78 -5.81 -4.64 9.98
CA GLU A 78 -5.73 -3.90 11.24
C GLU A 78 -4.66 -4.44 12.19
N HIS A 79 -4.37 -5.74 12.11
CA HIS A 79 -3.33 -6.40 12.89
C HIS A 79 -2.74 -7.55 12.07
N PHE A 80 -1.40 -7.63 11.99
CA PHE A 80 -0.72 -8.71 11.28
C PHE A 80 0.74 -8.86 11.73
N VAL A 81 1.33 -10.01 11.42
CA VAL A 81 2.77 -10.25 11.54
C VAL A 81 3.37 -10.27 10.14
N ASP A 82 4.49 -9.59 9.93
CA ASP A 82 5.17 -9.62 8.64
C ASP A 82 6.12 -10.82 8.49
N ARG A 83 6.74 -10.92 7.32
CA ARG A 83 7.69 -12.01 7.00
C ARG A 83 8.99 -11.98 7.82
N GLN A 84 9.24 -10.89 8.55
CA GLN A 84 10.39 -10.72 9.44
C GLN A 84 10.01 -11.06 10.89
N GLY A 85 8.73 -11.34 11.17
CA GLY A 85 8.22 -11.60 12.51
C GLY A 85 7.81 -10.33 13.27
N THR A 86 7.80 -9.17 12.61
CA THR A 86 7.39 -7.90 13.22
C THR A 86 5.88 -7.85 13.33
N GLU A 87 5.39 -7.55 14.53
CA GLU A 87 3.96 -7.39 14.81
C GLU A 87 3.53 -5.95 14.53
N TRP A 88 2.48 -5.80 13.73
CA TRP A 88 1.94 -4.52 13.29
C TRP A 88 0.52 -4.35 13.81
N GLU A 89 0.19 -3.16 14.30
CA GLU A 89 -1.16 -2.83 14.74
C GLU A 89 -1.56 -1.45 14.28
N ARG A 90 -2.74 -1.35 13.67
CA ARG A 90 -3.30 -0.12 13.15
C ARG A 90 -3.74 0.77 14.32
N LEU A 91 -3.25 2.01 14.34
CA LEU A 91 -3.62 2.95 15.37
C LEU A 91 -5.11 3.33 15.31
N PRO A 92 -5.72 3.74 16.43
CA PRO A 92 -7.02 4.39 16.43
C PRO A 92 -7.04 5.67 15.56
N PRO A 93 -8.17 6.01 14.91
CA PRO A 93 -8.23 7.17 14.01
C PRO A 93 -7.77 8.51 14.60
N PHE A 94 -7.92 8.71 15.92
CA PHE A 94 -7.54 9.95 16.59
C PHE A 94 -6.03 10.09 16.84
N GLU A 95 -5.26 9.00 16.71
CA GLU A 95 -3.80 8.99 16.88
C GLU A 95 -3.07 9.10 15.54
N ARG A 96 -3.76 8.75 14.43
CA ARG A 96 -3.11 8.59 13.12
C ARG A 96 -2.51 9.87 12.55
N SER A 97 -3.16 11.01 12.79
CA SER A 97 -2.66 12.30 12.35
C SER A 97 -1.37 12.73 13.05
N THR A 98 -1.01 12.09 14.17
CA THR A 98 0.13 12.46 15.00
C THR A 98 1.26 11.45 14.89
N TYR A 99 0.93 10.16 14.86
CA TYR A 99 1.92 9.09 14.94
C TYR A 99 2.07 8.28 13.64
N GLY A 100 1.14 8.39 12.69
CA GLY A 100 1.11 7.52 11.50
C GLY A 100 0.01 6.46 11.60
N ASP A 101 -0.03 5.51 10.69
CA ASP A 101 -1.15 4.57 10.57
C ASP A 101 -0.99 3.32 11.44
N TYR A 102 0.25 2.88 11.67
CA TYR A 102 0.57 1.65 12.37
C TYR A 102 1.63 1.88 13.45
N ARG A 103 1.55 1.09 14.51
CA ARG A 103 2.63 0.87 15.47
C ARG A 103 3.27 -0.49 15.27
N PHE A 104 4.55 -0.59 15.60
CA PHE A 104 5.30 -1.85 15.65
C PHE A 104 6.35 -1.78 16.76
N THR A 105 6.90 -2.94 17.13
CA THR A 105 8.08 -3.02 18.01
C THR A 105 9.31 -3.30 17.17
N ASP A 106 10.35 -2.47 17.29
CA ASP A 106 11.59 -2.63 16.54
C ASP A 106 12.51 -3.72 17.12
N ASP A 107 13.65 -3.95 16.47
CA ASP A 107 14.65 -4.94 16.89
C ASP A 107 15.30 -4.64 18.26
N LEU A 108 15.15 -3.40 18.76
CA LEU A 108 15.64 -2.96 20.07
C LEU A 108 14.58 -3.13 21.16
N GLY A 109 13.36 -3.52 20.81
CA GLY A 109 12.23 -3.65 21.73
C GLY A 109 11.54 -2.32 22.02
N GLU A 110 11.77 -1.29 21.20
CA GLU A 110 11.13 0.02 21.32
C GLU A 110 9.88 0.09 20.43
N GLU A 111 8.84 0.77 20.92
CA GLU A 111 7.62 1.02 20.13
C GLU A 111 7.89 2.19 19.18
N ASP A 112 7.67 1.97 17.89
CA ASP A 112 7.79 2.98 16.84
C ASP A 112 6.53 3.00 15.96
N TYR A 113 6.39 4.05 15.16
CA TYR A 113 5.19 4.34 14.40
C TYR A 113 5.50 4.73 12.96
N VAL A 114 4.59 4.40 12.05
CA VAL A 114 4.81 4.57 10.62
C VAL A 114 3.50 4.74 9.85
N ASP A 115 3.56 5.47 8.74
CA ASP A 115 2.44 5.59 7.79
C ASP A 115 2.42 4.45 6.76
N ILE A 116 1.29 4.30 6.08
CA ILE A 116 1.10 3.26 5.05
C ILE A 116 2.12 3.43 3.91
N GLU A 117 2.41 4.67 3.50
CA GLU A 117 3.38 4.98 2.45
C GLU A 117 4.77 4.43 2.76
N THR A 118 5.25 4.60 3.99
CA THR A 118 6.56 4.12 4.40
C THR A 118 6.56 2.59 4.55
N MET A 119 5.48 1.98 5.02
CA MET A 119 5.34 0.51 5.02
C MET A 119 5.39 -0.06 3.59
N LEU A 120 4.75 0.61 2.62
CA LEU A 120 4.80 0.25 1.21
C LEU A 120 6.22 0.45 0.63
N MET A 121 6.90 1.53 1.02
CA MET A 121 8.29 1.81 0.64
C MET A 121 9.22 0.68 1.11
N TRP A 122 9.03 0.16 2.31
CA TRP A 122 9.83 -0.96 2.84
C TRP A 122 9.41 -2.34 2.32
N ASP A 123 8.38 -2.42 1.47
CA ASP A 123 7.78 -3.68 0.99
C ASP A 123 7.27 -4.57 2.14
N VAL A 124 6.79 -3.96 3.23
CA VAL A 124 6.12 -4.68 4.33
C VAL A 124 4.96 -5.48 3.74
N ARG A 125 4.84 -6.73 4.21
CA ARG A 125 3.81 -7.66 3.78
C ARG A 125 3.40 -8.53 4.95
N PRO A 126 2.09 -8.70 5.19
CA PRO A 126 1.60 -9.78 6.04
C PRO A 126 2.22 -11.09 5.62
N ASP A 127 2.64 -11.89 6.59
CA ASP A 127 3.04 -13.25 6.32
C ASP A 127 1.84 -14.00 5.76
N GLU A 128 2.07 -14.74 4.68
CA GLU A 128 1.02 -15.58 4.12
C GLU A 128 0.86 -16.73 5.12
N ILE A 129 -0.21 -16.70 5.93
CA ILE A 129 -0.60 -17.86 6.72
C ILE A 129 -0.85 -18.97 5.69
N MET A 130 0.13 -19.85 5.50
CA MET A 130 -0.09 -21.10 4.81
C MET A 130 -1.07 -21.84 5.70
N ASP A 131 -2.33 -21.97 5.26
CA ASP A 131 -3.29 -22.88 5.90
C ASP A 131 -2.69 -24.29 5.81
N ASP A 132 -1.92 -24.69 6.82
CA ASP A 132 -1.28 -26.01 6.93
C ASP A 132 -2.28 -27.09 7.38
N GLU A 133 -3.54 -27.03 6.91
CA GLU A 133 -4.59 -27.99 7.26
C GLU A 133 -5.49 -28.32 6.06
N THR A 134 -4.91 -29.01 5.07
CA THR A 134 -5.67 -30.05 4.33
C THR A 134 -4.85 -31.34 4.26
N ASP A 135 -4.47 -31.85 5.43
CA ASP A 135 -4.25 -33.28 5.65
C ASP A 135 -5.48 -33.82 6.39
N GLU A 136 -6.50 -34.27 5.62
CA GLU A 136 -7.41 -35.39 5.96
C GLU A 136 -8.16 -35.88 4.72
#